data_AF-A0A9Q2PLW6-F1
#
_entry.id   AF-A0A9Q2PLW6-F1
#
_cell.length_a   1.000
_cell.length_b   1.000
_cell.length_c   1.000
_cell.angle_alpha   90.00
_cell.angle_beta   90.00
_cell.angle_gamma   90.00
#
_symmetry.space_group_name_H-M   'P 1'
#
loop_
_entity.id
_entity.type
_entity.pdbx_description
1 polymer ?
#
loop_
_entity_poly.entity_id
_entity_poly.type
_entity_poly.pdbx_seq_one_letter_code
_entity_poly.pdbx_strand_id
1 'polypeptide(L)'
;GCDTPYEPASDAQNQTVMDVIAGAAYTYALGGFTTVIDGIVGPWMLDHFRTRAAQHPELAVHYIVLRPQRDITLQRAQARTAPNALIDEGPILSMWDQFSDLAELESHALDTSDEPEERSAQRVAEAISGRRFRLFAAP
;
A
#
# COMPACT_ATOMS: atom_id res chain seq x y z
N GLY A 1 -19.12 14.64 -6.87
CA GLY A 1 -18.49 15.29 -5.71
C GLY A 1 -17.17 14.60 -5.46
N CYS A 2 -16.34 15.11 -4.56
CA CYS A 2 -15.24 14.31 -4.00
C CYS A 2 -15.81 13.69 -2.73
N ASP A 3 -16.17 12.41 -2.80
CA ASP A 3 -16.69 11.67 -1.65
C ASP A 3 -15.52 11.14 -0.81
N THR A 4 -15.78 10.84 0.46
CA THR A 4 -14.72 10.46 1.39
C THR A 4 -14.12 9.10 0.98
N PRO A 5 -12.79 8.93 0.86
CA PRO A 5 -12.21 7.77 0.17
C PRO A 5 -12.59 6.38 0.73
N TYR A 6 -12.99 6.30 1.99
CA TYR A 6 -13.37 5.06 2.67
C TYR A 6 -14.88 4.74 2.63
N GLU A 7 -15.68 5.55 1.93
CA GLU A 7 -17.12 5.30 1.74
C GLU A 7 -17.38 4.45 0.48
N PRO A 8 -18.41 3.57 0.48
CA PRO A 8 -18.75 2.77 -0.69
C PRO A 8 -19.06 3.60 -1.96
N ALA A 9 -19.61 4.81 -1.79
CA ALA A 9 -19.93 5.70 -2.91
C ALA A 9 -18.67 6.17 -3.68
N SER A 10 -17.51 6.13 -3.02
CA SER A 10 -16.23 6.55 -3.57
C SER A 10 -15.56 5.49 -4.44
N ASP A 11 -16.14 4.29 -4.62
CA ASP A 11 -15.47 3.21 -5.36
C ASP A 11 -15.05 3.65 -6.78
N ALA A 12 -15.96 4.18 -7.59
CA ALA A 12 -15.63 4.65 -8.96
C ALA A 12 -14.56 5.75 -8.96
N GLN A 13 -14.58 6.64 -7.97
CA GLN A 13 -13.54 7.65 -7.77
C GLN A 13 -12.20 6.99 -7.42
N ASN A 14 -12.19 6.04 -6.50
CA ASN A 14 -11.01 5.33 -6.04
C ASN A 14 -10.36 4.50 -7.16
N GLN A 15 -11.14 3.82 -8.00
CA GLN A 15 -10.65 3.11 -9.19
C GLN A 15 -9.94 4.10 -10.14
N THR A 16 -10.58 5.25 -10.43
CA THR A 16 -9.98 6.28 -11.30
C THR A 16 -8.70 6.85 -10.72
N VAL A 17 -8.67 7.14 -9.41
CA VAL A 17 -7.48 7.64 -8.72
C VAL A 17 -6.36 6.60 -8.77
N MET A 18 -6.68 5.32 -8.57
CA MET A 18 -5.70 4.24 -8.62
C MET A 18 -5.11 4.06 -10.02
N ASP A 19 -5.93 4.15 -11.08
CA ASP A 19 -5.48 4.13 -12.46
C ASP A 19 -4.45 5.23 -12.75
N VAL A 20 -4.71 6.45 -12.27
CA VAL A 20 -3.80 7.59 -12.42
C VAL A 20 -2.51 7.36 -11.63
N ILE A 21 -2.60 6.88 -10.38
CA ILE A 21 -1.43 6.56 -9.54
C ILE A 21 -0.56 5.50 -10.22
N ALA A 22 -1.16 4.41 -10.70
CA ALA A 22 -0.45 3.36 -11.41
C ALA A 22 0.22 3.91 -12.68
N GLY A 23 -0.51 4.68 -13.50
CA GLY A 23 0.06 5.30 -14.69
C GLY A 23 1.26 6.21 -14.40
N ALA A 24 1.15 7.07 -13.39
CA ALA A 24 2.24 7.95 -12.97
C ALA A 24 3.44 7.13 -12.47
N ALA A 25 3.21 6.11 -11.64
CA ALA A 25 4.27 5.30 -11.06
C ALA A 25 5.10 4.58 -12.14
N TYR A 26 4.44 3.97 -13.12
CA TYR A 26 5.14 3.35 -14.27
C TYR A 26 5.87 4.38 -15.12
N THR A 27 5.29 5.56 -15.33
CA THR A 27 5.95 6.63 -16.10
C THR A 27 7.26 7.07 -15.44
N TYR A 28 7.27 7.24 -14.12
CA TYR A 28 8.51 7.53 -13.38
C TYR A 28 9.50 6.35 -13.44
N ALA A 29 9.03 5.12 -13.26
CA ALA A 29 9.90 3.94 -13.31
C ALA A 29 10.58 3.76 -14.67
N LEU A 30 9.84 3.95 -15.77
CA LEU A 30 10.38 3.93 -17.14
C LEU A 30 11.36 5.06 -17.41
N GLY A 31 11.20 6.20 -16.72
CA GLY A 31 12.17 7.29 -16.70
C GLY A 31 13.44 7.01 -15.90
N GLY A 32 13.58 5.83 -15.29
CA GLY A 32 14.75 5.43 -14.50
C GLY A 32 14.68 5.83 -13.03
N PHE A 33 13.54 6.31 -12.53
CA PHE A 33 13.37 6.67 -11.13
C PHE A 33 12.99 5.45 -10.29
N THR A 34 13.52 5.36 -9.07
CA THR A 34 12.92 4.49 -8.06
C THR A 34 11.62 5.14 -7.60
N THR A 35 10.48 4.49 -7.87
CA THR A 35 9.15 5.03 -7.55
C THR A 35 8.51 4.24 -6.42
N VAL A 36 8.03 4.97 -5.41
CA VAL A 36 7.33 4.41 -4.24
C VAL A 36 5.95 5.03 -4.17
N ILE A 37 4.94 4.19 -4.00
CA ILE A 37 3.58 4.61 -3.70
C ILE A 37 3.39 4.41 -2.19
N ASP A 38 3.24 5.53 -1.48
CA ASP A 38 2.93 5.52 -0.05
C ASP A 38 1.45 5.88 0.13
N GLY A 39 0.65 4.89 0.50
CA GLY A 39 -0.79 5.06 0.65
C GLY A 39 -1.53 3.73 0.80
N ILE A 40 -2.84 3.82 0.99
CA ILE A 40 -3.72 2.66 1.11
C ILE A 40 -3.93 2.04 -0.28
N VAL A 41 -3.25 0.92 -0.54
CA VAL A 41 -3.44 0.09 -1.73
C VAL A 41 -3.80 -1.31 -1.27
N GLY A 42 -5.10 -1.63 -1.27
CA GLY A 42 -5.59 -2.96 -0.91
C GLY A 42 -5.40 -3.99 -2.03
N PRO A 43 -5.48 -5.30 -1.72
CA PRO A 43 -5.43 -6.37 -2.72
C PRO A 43 -6.37 -6.17 -3.92
N TRP A 44 -7.56 -5.62 -3.66
CA TRP A 44 -8.58 -5.33 -4.67
C TRP A 44 -8.18 -4.23 -5.68
N MET A 45 -7.12 -3.46 -5.41
CA MET A 45 -6.61 -2.42 -6.30
C MET A 45 -5.40 -2.89 -7.14
N LEU A 46 -4.84 -4.07 -6.87
CA LEU A 46 -3.58 -4.51 -7.48
C LEU A 46 -3.68 -4.79 -8.98
N ASP A 47 -4.89 -5.06 -9.50
CA ASP A 47 -5.09 -5.29 -10.93
C ASP A 47 -4.80 -4.07 -11.80
N HIS A 48 -4.90 -2.84 -11.25
CA HIS A 48 -4.49 -1.61 -11.94
C HIS A 48 -3.00 -1.63 -12.34
N PHE A 49 -2.18 -2.38 -11.60
CA PHE A 49 -0.74 -2.51 -11.86
C PHE A 49 -0.41 -3.67 -12.80
N ARG A 50 -1.32 -4.65 -12.96
CA ARG A 50 -1.05 -5.91 -13.67
C ARG A 50 -0.81 -5.73 -15.15
N THR A 51 -1.68 -4.98 -15.83
CA THR A 51 -1.57 -4.76 -17.29
C THR A 51 -0.24 -4.11 -17.65
N ARG A 52 0.19 -3.13 -16.87
CA ARG A 52 1.46 -2.42 -17.08
C ARG A 52 2.66 -3.29 -16.74
N ALA A 53 2.57 -4.14 -15.71
CA ALA A 53 3.61 -5.10 -15.37
C ALA A 53 3.85 -6.10 -16.51
N ALA A 54 2.76 -6.56 -17.15
CA ALA A 54 2.86 -7.45 -18.30
C ALA A 54 3.48 -6.78 -19.54
N GLN A 55 3.27 -5.48 -19.72
CA GLN A 55 3.87 -4.68 -20.79
C GLN A 55 5.35 -4.34 -20.54
N HIS A 56 5.76 -4.31 -19.27
CA HIS A 56 7.08 -3.90 -18.81
C HIS A 56 7.68 -4.93 -17.82
N PRO A 57 7.94 -6.17 -18.28
CA PRO A 57 8.43 -7.26 -17.41
C PRO A 57 9.81 -6.99 -16.80
N GLU A 58 10.56 -6.03 -17.34
CA GLU A 58 11.82 -5.55 -16.80
C GLU A 58 11.66 -4.76 -15.49
N LEU A 59 10.47 -4.19 -15.24
CA LEU A 59 10.19 -3.41 -14.04
C LEU A 59 9.71 -4.32 -12.91
N ALA A 60 10.51 -4.38 -11.84
CA ALA A 60 10.15 -5.14 -10.66
C ALA A 60 9.14 -4.38 -9.78
N VAL A 61 7.90 -4.86 -9.74
CA VAL A 61 6.86 -4.35 -8.84
C VAL A 61 6.89 -5.11 -7.52
N HIS A 62 7.09 -4.38 -6.42
CA HIS A 62 7.04 -4.93 -5.07
C HIS A 62 5.81 -4.38 -4.35
N TYR A 63 5.07 -5.26 -3.65
CA TYR A 63 3.89 -4.89 -2.86
C TYR A 63 4.13 -5.26 -1.40
N ILE A 64 4.05 -4.29 -0.50
CA ILE A 64 4.38 -4.51 0.92
C ILE A 64 3.30 -3.85 1.76
N VAL A 65 2.68 -4.65 2.62
CA VAL A 65 1.68 -4.16 3.59
C VAL A 65 2.37 -4.04 4.95
N LEU A 66 2.48 -2.81 5.47
CA LEU A 66 2.91 -2.59 6.85
C LEU A 66 1.72 -2.85 7.77
N ARG A 67 1.74 -3.96 8.50
CA ARG A 67 0.62 -4.43 9.33
C ARG A 67 1.04 -4.58 10.79
N PRO A 68 1.18 -3.47 11.53
CA PRO A 68 1.28 -3.54 12.98
C PRO A 68 -0.01 -4.12 13.58
N GLN A 69 0.08 -4.58 14.82
CA GLN A 69 -1.05 -5.06 15.60
C GLN A 69 -2.14 -4.00 15.69
N ARG A 70 -3.39 -4.45 15.82
CA ARG A 70 -4.59 -3.62 15.70
C ARG A 70 -4.62 -2.48 16.72
N ASP A 71 -4.24 -2.75 17.95
CA ASP A 71 -4.13 -1.80 19.05
C ASP A 71 -2.99 -0.79 18.83
N ILE A 72 -1.81 -1.25 18.37
CA ILE A 72 -0.68 -0.39 18.03
C ILE A 72 -1.04 0.54 16.85
N THR A 73 -1.76 0.02 15.85
CA THR A 73 -2.25 0.80 14.72
C THR A 73 -3.16 1.94 15.19
N LEU A 74 -4.13 1.62 16.06
CA LEU A 74 -5.05 2.60 16.63
C LEU A 74 -4.31 3.66 17.45
N GLN A 75 -3.41 3.24 18.34
CA GLN A 75 -2.62 4.14 19.17
C GLN A 75 -1.78 5.11 18.32
N ARG A 76 -1.05 4.60 17.30
CA ARG A 76 -0.24 5.42 16.40
C ARG A 76 -1.09 6.38 15.57
N ALA A 77 -2.25 5.94 15.10
CA ALA A 77 -3.15 6.79 14.34
C ALA A 77 -3.74 7.93 15.18
N GLN A 78 -4.15 7.65 16.42
CA GLN A 78 -4.67 8.66 17.36
C GLN A 78 -3.61 9.67 17.83
N ALA A 79 -2.33 9.29 17.81
CA ALA A 79 -1.22 10.19 18.15
C ALA A 79 -0.86 11.19 17.04
N ARG A 80 -1.48 11.08 15.85
CA ARG A 80 -1.19 11.98 14.71
C ARG A 80 -1.69 13.39 14.99
N THR A 81 -0.85 14.38 14.68
CA THR A 81 -1.15 15.81 14.88
C THR A 81 -1.46 16.56 13.60
N ALA A 82 -1.44 15.88 12.44
CA ALA A 82 -1.70 16.52 11.16
C ALA A 82 -3.17 16.98 11.06
N PRO A 83 -3.46 18.17 10.48
CA PRO A 83 -4.81 18.77 10.51
C PRO A 83 -5.94 17.91 9.94
N ASN A 84 -5.63 16.99 9.02
CA ASN A 84 -6.59 16.09 8.37
C ASN A 84 -6.28 14.62 8.67
N ALA A 85 -5.59 14.33 9.77
CA ALA A 85 -5.30 12.96 10.16
C ALA A 85 -6.60 12.21 10.50
N LEU A 86 -6.75 11.00 9.94
CA LEU A 86 -7.79 10.08 10.38
C LEU A 86 -7.42 9.55 11.78
N ILE A 87 -8.08 10.10 12.80
CA ILE A 87 -7.90 9.74 14.22
C ILE A 87 -9.11 8.99 14.80
N ASP A 88 -10.22 8.93 14.06
CA ASP A 88 -11.45 8.27 14.48
C ASP A 88 -11.28 6.75 14.49
N GLU A 89 -11.57 6.13 15.64
CA GLU A 89 -11.36 4.69 15.86
C GLU A 89 -12.09 3.81 14.83
N GLY A 90 -13.37 4.10 14.56
CA GLY A 90 -14.21 3.29 13.67
C GLY A 90 -13.60 3.12 12.27
N PRO A 91 -13.32 4.21 11.54
CA PRO A 91 -12.64 4.15 10.25
C PRO A 91 -11.26 3.50 10.28
N ILE A 92 -10.45 3.76 11.31
CA ILE A 92 -9.11 3.15 11.45
C ILE A 92 -9.22 1.63 11.55
N LEU A 93 -10.09 1.15 12.42
CA LEU A 93 -10.27 -0.27 12.68
C LEU A 93 -10.92 -0.98 11.49
N SER A 94 -11.92 -0.37 10.86
CA SER A 94 -12.51 -0.86 9.62
C SER A 94 -11.47 -1.02 8.51
N MET A 95 -10.56 -0.04 8.38
CA MET A 95 -9.45 -0.13 7.44
C MET A 95 -8.50 -1.26 7.81
N TRP A 96 -8.11 -1.39 9.08
CA TRP A 96 -7.22 -2.47 9.53
C TRP A 96 -7.83 -3.85 9.27
N ASP A 97 -9.12 -4.03 9.54
CA ASP A 97 -9.84 -5.29 9.34
C ASP A 97 -9.81 -5.71 7.85
N GLN A 98 -9.87 -4.76 6.90
CA GLN A 98 -9.72 -5.04 5.45
C GLN A 98 -8.33 -5.55 5.04
N PHE A 99 -7.29 -5.27 5.82
CA PHE A 99 -5.91 -5.76 5.59
C PHE A 99 -5.52 -6.91 6.53
N SER A 100 -6.44 -7.35 7.40
CA SER A 100 -6.18 -8.41 8.38
C SER A 100 -6.08 -9.80 7.74
N ASP A 101 -6.72 -9.99 6.58
CA ASP A 101 -6.65 -11.19 5.76
C ASP A 101 -6.35 -10.79 4.30
N LEU A 102 -5.11 -11.01 3.88
CA LEU A 102 -4.62 -10.76 2.52
C LEU A 102 -4.67 -12.02 1.64
N ALA A 103 -5.23 -13.13 2.14
CA ALA A 103 -5.27 -14.42 1.47
C ALA A 103 -3.89 -14.85 0.93
N GLU A 104 -3.75 -15.03 -0.39
CA GLU A 104 -2.48 -15.44 -1.03
C GLU A 104 -1.35 -14.43 -0.83
N LEU A 105 -1.68 -13.18 -0.49
CA LEU A 105 -0.73 -12.09 -0.26
C LEU A 105 -0.31 -11.95 1.20
N GLU A 106 -0.65 -12.90 2.09
CA GLU A 106 -0.17 -12.88 3.49
C GLU A 106 1.36 -12.81 3.60
N SER A 107 2.06 -13.41 2.64
CA SER A 107 3.51 -13.33 2.51
C SER A 107 4.04 -11.92 2.18
N HIS A 108 3.17 -10.96 1.88
CA HIS A 108 3.47 -9.55 1.59
C HIS A 108 3.25 -8.63 2.78
N ALA A 109 2.73 -9.15 3.90
CA ALA A 109 2.60 -8.40 5.14
C ALA A 109 3.92 -8.39 5.93
N LEU A 110 4.23 -7.23 6.50
CA LEU A 110 5.34 -7.01 7.39
C LEU A 110 4.80 -6.44 8.72
N ASP A 111 4.93 -7.22 9.79
CA ASP A 111 4.61 -6.74 11.13
C ASP A 111 5.67 -5.74 11.60
N THR A 112 5.23 -4.53 11.98
CA THR A 112 6.05 -3.40 12.46
C THR A 112 5.64 -2.92 13.85
N SER A 113 4.95 -3.78 14.62
CA SER A 113 4.41 -3.44 15.95
C SER A 113 5.49 -2.98 16.91
N ASP A 114 6.57 -3.76 17.00
CA ASP A 114 7.64 -3.59 17.99
C ASP A 114 8.84 -2.81 17.44
N GLU A 115 8.69 -2.13 16.31
CA GLU A 115 9.78 -1.47 15.62
C GLU A 115 9.60 0.05 15.53
N PRO A 116 10.70 0.83 15.68
CA PRO A 116 10.68 2.23 15.32
C PRO A 116 10.55 2.41 13.80
N GLU A 117 10.16 3.61 13.39
CA GLU A 117 9.90 3.96 11.99
C GLU A 117 11.12 3.73 11.10
N GLU A 118 12.32 4.08 11.57
CA GLU A 118 13.57 3.91 10.84
C GLU A 118 13.90 2.44 10.59
N ARG A 119 13.61 1.57 11.57
CA ARG A 119 13.84 0.13 11.42
C ARG A 119 12.87 -0.49 10.42
N SER A 120 11.61 -0.06 10.46
CA SER A 120 10.58 -0.47 9.50
C SER A 120 10.99 -0.11 8.06
N ALA A 121 11.43 1.14 7.86
CA ALA A 121 11.92 1.62 6.56
C ALA A 121 13.13 0.82 6.06
N GLN A 122 14.08 0.51 6.95
CA GLN A 122 15.24 -0.30 6.61
C GLN A 122 14.84 -1.72 6.17
N ARG A 123 13.91 -2.37 6.87
CA ARG A 123 13.42 -3.71 6.48
C ARG A 123 12.73 -3.72 5.12
N VAL A 124 11.98 -2.66 4.81
CA VAL A 124 11.38 -2.49 3.48
C VAL A 124 12.48 -2.39 2.41
N ALA A 125 13.50 -1.55 2.62
CA ALA A 125 14.61 -1.39 1.68
C ALA A 125 15.42 -2.69 1.50
N GLU A 126 15.70 -3.41 2.59
CA GLU A 126 16.36 -4.72 2.58
C GLU A 126 15.53 -5.76 1.81
N ALA A 127 14.21 -5.79 2.02
CA ALA A 127 13.32 -6.71 1.32
C ALA A 127 13.26 -6.45 -0.19
N ILE A 128 13.17 -5.18 -0.60
CA ILE A 128 13.19 -4.79 -2.02
C ILE A 128 14.53 -5.16 -2.66
N SER A 129 15.64 -4.87 -1.98
CA SER A 129 17.00 -5.23 -2.46
C SER A 129 17.17 -6.75 -2.60
N GLY A 130 16.58 -7.51 -1.66
CA GLY A 130 16.52 -8.96 -1.68
C GLY A 130 15.48 -9.55 -2.64
N ARG A 131 14.76 -8.72 -3.42
CA ARG A 131 13.69 -9.14 -4.36
C ARG A 131 12.54 -9.90 -3.70
N ARG A 132 12.33 -9.69 -2.40
CA ARG A 132 11.16 -10.21 -1.68
C ARG A 132 9.93 -9.38 -2.01
N PHE A 133 8.74 -9.96 -1.82
CA PHE A 133 7.46 -9.27 -2.01
C PHE A 133 7.20 -8.81 -3.45
N ARG A 134 7.75 -9.52 -4.44
CA ARG A 134 7.45 -9.28 -5.85
C ARG A 134 6.02 -9.72 -6.14
N LEU A 135 5.21 -8.79 -6.64
CA LEU A 135 3.79 -8.99 -6.86
C LEU A 135 3.50 -9.82 -8.12
N PHE A 136 4.25 -9.54 -9.18
CA PHE A 136 4.15 -10.26 -10.44
C PHE A 136 5.43 -11.07 -10.64
N ALA A 137 5.30 -12.39 -10.75
CA ALA A 137 6.42 -13.22 -11.13
C ALA A 137 6.90 -12.79 -12.53
N ALA A 138 8.22 -12.78 -12.73
CA ALA A 138 8.72 -12.74 -14.10
C ALA A 138 8.22 -14.01 -14.82
N PRO A 139 7.76 -13.91 -16.07
CA PRO A 139 7.38 -15.08 -16.86
C PRO A 139 8.54 -16.07 -17.03
#